data_AF-A0A0E0B8Q3-F1
#
_entry.id   AF-A0A0E0B8Q3-F1
#
_cell.length_a   1.000
_cell.length_b   1.000
_cell.length_c   1.000
_cell.angle_alpha   90.00
_cell.angle_beta   90.00
_cell.angle_gamma   90.00
#
_symmetry.space_group_name_H-M   'P 1'
#
loop_
_entity.id
_entity.type
_entity.pdbx_description
1 polymer ?
#
loop_
_entity_poly.entity_id
_entity_poly.type
_entity_poly.pdbx_seq_one_letter_code
_entity_poly.pdbx_strand_id
1 'polypeptide(L)'
;MALCFVNEENQKIAPSQVFKAPLVIAAFSLLRRNPKHCSFLKAAARGLLGLPIGAFLNAFGAIVLGAPIGIKYWAATTYWSLLMSLFTIVPAACVFGASKVNWQAVLSHSIYCGSTDAVDYMISAPAHGAVIGAWLGAWPMPLDWERTWQEWPISVTYGSVAGHLIGMAISLALIVAHKRRGRAKAD
;
A
#
# COMPACT_ATOMS: atom_id res chain seq x y z
N MET A 1 -0.03 16.32 -1.49
CA MET A 1 0.42 15.24 -0.57
C MET A 1 1.67 14.52 -1.07
N ALA A 2 1.83 14.27 -2.38
CA ALA A 2 3.06 13.69 -2.97
C ALA A 2 4.32 14.58 -2.86
N LEU A 3 4.15 15.91 -2.81
CA LEU A 3 5.24 16.90 -2.63
C LEU A 3 5.99 16.83 -1.27
N CYS A 4 5.50 16.04 -0.30
CA CYS A 4 6.15 15.89 1.01
C CYS A 4 7.09 14.68 1.11
N PHE A 5 7.25 13.91 0.03
CA PHE A 5 7.96 12.62 0.05
C PHE A 5 9.39 12.70 -0.53
N VAL A 6 9.65 13.63 -1.44
CA VAL A 6 10.93 13.78 -2.12
C VAL A 6 11.36 15.23 -1.98
N ASN A 7 12.47 15.47 -1.28
CA ASN A 7 13.07 16.80 -1.23
C ASN A 7 13.93 16.97 -2.51
N GLU A 8 13.42 17.72 -3.49
CA GLU A 8 14.08 17.97 -4.78
C GLU A 8 15.47 18.59 -4.62
N GLU A 9 15.72 19.31 -3.53
CA GLU A 9 16.98 20.02 -3.30
C GLU A 9 18.15 19.09 -2.91
N ASN A 10 17.87 17.84 -2.50
CA ASN A 10 18.90 16.93 -1.97
C ASN A 10 18.76 15.46 -2.41
N GLN A 11 17.75 15.09 -3.21
CA GLN A 11 17.44 13.70 -3.60
C GLN A 11 17.36 12.69 -2.43
N LYS A 12 17.19 13.17 -1.20
CA LYS A 12 17.03 12.35 0.00
C LYS A 12 15.54 12.17 0.26
N ILE A 13 15.10 10.92 0.31
CA ILE A 13 13.75 10.59 0.78
C ILE A 13 13.67 11.04 2.24
N ALA A 14 12.74 11.95 2.54
CA ALA A 14 12.67 12.55 3.86
C ALA A 14 12.34 11.48 4.93
N PRO A 15 12.98 11.53 6.12
CA PRO A 15 12.66 10.64 7.26
C PRO A 15 11.21 10.78 7.77
N SER A 16 10.42 11.68 7.18
CA SER A 16 9.01 11.92 7.46
C SER A 16 8.10 10.70 7.27
N GLN A 17 8.54 9.67 6.53
CA GLN A 17 7.83 8.38 6.41
C GLN A 17 7.64 7.68 7.77
N VAL A 18 8.70 7.69 8.59
CA VAL A 18 8.73 7.03 9.89
C VAL A 18 7.72 7.69 10.85
N PHE A 19 7.50 8.99 10.72
CA PHE A 19 6.53 9.73 11.54
C PHE A 19 5.06 9.47 11.14
N LYS A 20 4.81 9.13 9.88
CA LYS A 20 3.44 8.86 9.38
C LYS A 20 3.02 7.40 9.56
N ALA A 21 3.97 6.47 9.64
CA ALA A 21 3.71 5.04 9.84
C ALA A 21 2.84 4.74 11.09
N PRO A 22 3.09 5.32 12.28
CA PRO A 22 2.26 5.11 13.47
C PRO A 22 0.82 5.60 13.29
N LEU A 23 0.63 6.71 12.57
CA LEU A 23 -0.67 7.31 12.27
C LEU A 23 -1.50 6.41 11.36
N VAL A 24 -0.87 5.85 10.32
CA VAL A 24 -1.49 4.89 9.40
C VAL A 24 -1.84 3.59 10.11
N ILE A 25 -0.92 3.04 10.92
CA ILE A 25 -1.16 1.84 11.73
C ILE A 25 -2.31 2.09 12.71
N ALA A 26 -2.36 3.25 13.37
CA ALA A 26 -3.44 3.62 14.28
C ALA A 26 -4.78 3.72 13.55
N ALA A 27 -4.84 4.41 12.40
CA ALA A 27 -6.05 4.55 11.60
C ALA A 27 -6.61 3.19 11.14
N PHE A 28 -5.77 2.29 10.61
CA PHE A 28 -6.22 0.96 10.21
C PHE A 28 -6.52 0.04 11.41
N SER A 29 -5.87 0.23 12.55
CA SER A 29 -6.19 -0.48 13.79
C SER A 29 -7.55 -0.06 14.37
N LEU A 30 -8.01 1.17 14.09
CA LEU A 30 -9.36 1.63 14.40
C LEU A 30 -10.41 1.02 13.45
N LEU A 31 -10.07 0.80 12.18
CA LEU A 31 -10.94 0.17 11.16
C LEU A 31 -11.04 -1.36 11.27
N ARG A 32 -10.66 -1.95 12.42
CA ARG A 32 -10.67 -3.41 12.65
C ARG A 32 -12.07 -4.02 12.45
N ARG A 33 -12.14 -5.12 11.69
CA ARG A 33 -13.39 -5.84 11.33
C ARG A 33 -14.11 -6.46 12.54
N ASN A 34 -13.39 -6.76 13.63
CA ASN A 34 -13.95 -7.40 14.84
C ASN A 34 -13.49 -6.72 16.15
N PRO A 35 -14.10 -5.58 16.53
CA PRO A 35 -13.67 -4.82 17.72
C PRO A 35 -13.92 -5.54 19.05
N LYS A 36 -14.88 -6.47 19.10
CA LYS A 36 -15.27 -7.22 20.30
C LYS A 36 -14.33 -8.40 20.64
N HIS A 37 -13.68 -9.01 19.65
CA HIS A 37 -12.81 -10.19 19.84
C HIS A 37 -11.31 -9.91 19.67
N CYS A 38 -10.93 -8.89 18.89
CA CYS A 38 -9.52 -8.51 18.71
C CYS A 38 -9.23 -7.16 19.33
N SER A 39 -8.47 -7.12 20.44
CA SER A 39 -8.03 -5.87 21.07
C SER A 39 -7.24 -4.98 20.10
N PHE A 40 -7.40 -3.66 20.22
CA PHE A 40 -6.69 -2.65 19.42
C PHE A 40 -5.18 -2.87 19.47
N LEU A 41 -4.65 -3.18 20.65
CA LEU A 41 -3.23 -3.52 20.85
C LEU A 41 -2.78 -4.72 20.01
N LYS A 42 -3.64 -5.74 19.85
CA LYS A 42 -3.31 -6.91 19.01
C LYS A 42 -3.31 -6.54 17.52
N ALA A 43 -4.20 -5.64 17.09
CA ALA A 43 -4.23 -5.15 15.70
C ALA A 43 -3.02 -4.25 15.40
N ALA A 44 -2.69 -3.35 16.32
CA ALA A 44 -1.52 -2.48 16.21
C ALA A 44 -0.21 -3.28 16.23
N ALA A 45 -0.09 -4.28 17.12
CA ALA A 45 1.07 -5.18 17.16
C ALA A 45 1.25 -5.95 15.85
N ARG A 46 0.15 -6.44 15.24
CA ARG A 46 0.20 -7.12 13.94
C ARG A 46 0.61 -6.15 12.82
N GLY A 47 0.11 -4.93 12.81
CA GLY A 47 0.54 -3.90 11.87
C GLY A 47 2.03 -3.56 12.03
N LEU A 48 2.50 -3.44 13.27
CA LEU A 48 3.90 -3.17 13.59
C LEU A 48 4.83 -4.31 13.16
N LEU A 49 4.41 -5.57 13.31
CA LEU A 49 5.14 -6.74 12.82
C LEU A 49 5.04 -6.90 11.30
N GLY A 50 3.89 -6.53 10.70
CA GLY A 50 3.68 -6.56 9.26
C GLY A 50 4.53 -5.55 8.51
N LEU A 51 4.86 -4.42 9.14
CA LEU A 51 5.68 -3.37 8.54
C LEU A 51 7.07 -3.87 8.09
N PRO A 52 7.94 -4.45 8.95
CA PRO A 52 9.25 -4.95 8.52
C PRO A 52 9.15 -6.18 7.60
N ILE A 53 8.17 -7.06 7.80
CA ILE A 53 7.97 -8.23 6.94
C ILE A 53 7.60 -7.80 5.52
N GLY A 54 6.64 -6.88 5.40
CA GLY A 54 6.25 -6.33 4.10
C GLY A 54 7.35 -5.50 3.46
N ALA A 55 8.15 -4.77 4.23
CA ALA A 55 9.27 -4.02 3.70
C ALA A 55 10.34 -4.95 3.14
N PHE A 56 10.63 -6.06 3.82
CA PHE A 56 11.54 -7.08 3.30
C PHE A 56 11.04 -7.68 1.99
N LEU A 57 9.76 -8.09 1.92
CA LEU A 57 9.18 -8.67 0.71
C LEU A 57 9.18 -7.69 -0.48
N ASN A 58 8.82 -6.42 -0.25
CA ASN A 58 8.82 -5.40 -1.29
C ASN A 58 10.24 -5.06 -1.76
N ALA A 59 11.21 -4.96 -0.84
CA ALA A 59 12.61 -4.72 -1.19
C ALA A 59 13.17 -5.90 -2.02
N PHE A 60 12.91 -7.12 -1.58
CA PHE A 60 13.31 -8.33 -2.31
C PHE A 60 12.69 -8.36 -3.71
N GLY A 61 11.38 -8.13 -3.82
CA GLY A 61 10.68 -8.09 -5.11
C GLY A 61 11.24 -7.02 -6.04
N ALA A 62 11.50 -5.81 -5.52
CA ALA A 62 12.10 -4.74 -6.30
C ALA A 62 13.50 -5.11 -6.81
N ILE A 63 14.36 -5.69 -5.96
CA ILE A 63 15.71 -6.13 -6.34
C ILE A 63 15.65 -7.19 -7.45
N VAL A 64 14.76 -8.18 -7.32
CA VAL A 64 14.55 -9.22 -8.35
C VAL A 64 14.07 -8.62 -9.68
N LEU A 65 13.26 -7.56 -9.62
CA LEU A 65 12.75 -6.84 -10.79
C LEU A 65 13.76 -5.82 -11.38
N GLY A 66 14.98 -5.74 -10.84
CA GLY A 66 16.05 -4.91 -11.38
C GLY A 66 16.28 -3.59 -10.65
N ALA A 67 15.80 -3.43 -9.42
CA ALA A 67 16.15 -2.27 -8.61
C ALA A 67 17.67 -2.21 -8.34
N PRO A 68 18.27 -1.01 -8.33
CA PRO A 68 19.70 -0.85 -8.18
C PRO A 68 20.19 -1.32 -6.81
N ILE A 69 21.23 -2.16 -6.82
CA ILE A 69 21.84 -2.72 -5.62
C ILE A 69 23.13 -1.95 -5.33
N GLY A 70 23.20 -1.30 -4.18
CA GLY A 70 24.41 -0.60 -3.76
C GLY A 70 24.23 0.20 -2.48
N ILE A 71 25.35 0.53 -1.82
CA ILE A 71 25.37 1.28 -0.55
C ILE A 71 24.69 2.66 -0.72
N LYS A 72 24.85 3.29 -1.90
CA LYS A 72 24.20 4.56 -2.25
C LYS A 72 22.67 4.48 -2.23
N TYR A 73 22.08 3.37 -2.66
CA TYR A 73 20.63 3.20 -2.82
C TYR A 73 19.96 2.47 -1.65
N TRP A 74 20.73 1.93 -0.71
CA TRP A 74 20.22 1.13 0.42
C TRP A 74 19.14 1.85 1.23
N ALA A 75 19.41 3.09 1.64
CA ALA A 75 18.46 3.88 2.40
C ALA A 75 17.19 4.17 1.57
N ALA A 76 17.36 4.52 0.30
CA ALA A 76 16.27 4.86 -0.59
C ALA A 76 15.32 3.66 -0.84
N THR A 77 15.89 2.48 -1.13
CA THR A 77 15.15 1.23 -1.29
C THR A 77 14.44 0.83 0.00
N THR A 78 15.07 1.04 1.16
CA THR A 78 14.47 0.77 2.48
C THR A 78 13.27 1.67 2.76
N TYR A 79 13.37 2.97 2.48
CA TYR A 79 12.25 3.90 2.67
C TYR A 79 11.09 3.59 1.72
N TRP A 80 11.40 3.31 0.46
CA TRP A 80 10.38 2.92 -0.52
C TRP A 80 9.70 1.60 -0.13
N SER A 81 10.45 0.61 0.34
CA SER A 81 9.86 -0.68 0.73
C SER A 81 9.01 -0.56 2.01
N LEU A 82 9.38 0.31 2.94
CA LEU A 82 8.54 0.68 4.09
C LEU A 82 7.24 1.35 3.65
N LEU A 83 7.29 2.28 2.70
CA LEU A 83 6.10 2.91 2.13
C LEU A 83 5.18 1.88 1.45
N MET A 84 5.74 0.99 0.64
CA MET A 84 4.97 -0.07 -0.01
C MET A 84 4.35 -1.02 1.00
N SER A 85 5.07 -1.36 2.07
CA SER A 85 4.54 -2.17 3.18
C SER A 85 3.36 -1.49 3.88
N LEU A 86 3.43 -0.16 4.07
CA LEU A 86 2.32 0.64 4.62
C LEU A 86 1.08 0.65 3.73
N PHE A 87 1.23 0.56 2.41
CA PHE A 87 0.10 0.52 1.49
C PHE A 87 -0.48 -0.88 1.27
N THR A 88 0.30 -1.94 1.48
CA THR A 88 -0.08 -3.30 1.11
C THR A 88 -0.28 -4.20 2.32
N ILE A 89 0.78 -4.46 3.09
CA ILE A 89 0.80 -5.48 4.14
C ILE A 89 0.22 -4.96 5.46
N VAL A 90 0.51 -3.71 5.84
CA VAL A 90 0.05 -3.15 7.13
C VAL A 90 -1.48 -3.06 7.23
N PRO A 91 -2.21 -2.53 6.24
CA PRO A 91 -3.68 -2.45 6.32
C PRO A 91 -4.31 -3.85 6.40
N ALA A 92 -3.76 -4.81 5.63
CA ALA A 92 -4.21 -6.19 5.66
C ALA A 92 -3.92 -6.87 7.02
N ALA A 93 -2.74 -6.66 7.60
CA ALA A 93 -2.35 -7.22 8.89
C ALA A 93 -3.17 -6.65 10.07
N CYS A 94 -3.48 -5.36 10.03
CA CYS A 94 -4.32 -4.70 11.05
C CYS A 94 -5.77 -5.21 11.01
N VAL A 95 -6.34 -5.40 9.82
CA VAL A 95 -7.78 -5.68 9.67
C VAL A 95 -8.12 -7.17 9.60
N PHE A 96 -7.33 -7.97 8.86
CA PHE A 96 -7.62 -9.41 8.65
C PHE A 96 -6.96 -10.33 9.67
N GLY A 97 -5.91 -9.87 10.37
CA GLY A 97 -5.19 -10.68 11.35
C GLY A 97 -4.46 -11.88 10.71
N ALA A 98 -4.49 -13.05 11.35
CA ALA A 98 -3.75 -14.24 10.90
C ALA A 98 -4.56 -15.21 10.02
N SER A 99 -5.75 -14.80 9.55
CA SER A 99 -6.62 -15.68 8.76
C SER A 99 -6.07 -15.89 7.35
N LYS A 100 -5.52 -17.08 7.08
CA LYS A 100 -4.96 -17.44 5.75
C LYS A 100 -5.96 -17.26 4.61
N VAL A 101 -7.24 -17.56 4.86
CA VAL A 101 -8.33 -17.44 3.87
C VAL A 101 -8.53 -15.98 3.46
N ASN A 102 -8.49 -15.06 4.44
CA ASN A 102 -8.65 -13.63 4.16
C ASN A 102 -7.42 -13.05 3.46
N TRP A 103 -6.22 -13.51 3.81
CA TRP A 103 -4.99 -13.12 3.10
C TRP A 103 -4.99 -13.60 1.65
N GLN A 104 -5.41 -14.84 1.40
CA GLN A 104 -5.55 -15.37 0.04
C GLN A 104 -6.59 -14.59 -0.76
N ALA A 105 -7.72 -14.23 -0.16
CA ALA A 105 -8.72 -13.37 -0.79
C ALA A 105 -8.14 -11.98 -1.14
N VAL A 106 -7.34 -11.38 -0.23
CA VAL A 106 -6.68 -10.09 -0.47
C VAL A 106 -5.64 -10.16 -1.58
N LEU A 107 -4.91 -11.27 -1.70
CA LEU A 107 -3.88 -11.44 -2.72
C LEU A 107 -4.43 -11.93 -4.06
N SER A 108 -5.63 -12.51 -4.08
CA SER A 108 -6.27 -12.98 -5.30
C SER A 108 -7.32 -11.98 -5.78
N HIS A 109 -7.51 -11.88 -7.09
CA HIS A 109 -8.54 -11.02 -7.70
C HIS A 109 -9.98 -11.44 -7.33
N SER A 110 -10.13 -12.47 -6.49
CA SER A 110 -11.38 -13.02 -5.96
C SER A 110 -12.23 -11.97 -5.23
N ILE A 111 -11.62 -10.96 -4.58
CA ILE A 111 -12.37 -9.88 -3.90
C ILE A 111 -13.24 -9.09 -4.87
N TYR A 112 -12.81 -8.87 -6.11
CA TYR A 112 -13.60 -8.10 -7.09
C TYR A 112 -14.81 -8.88 -7.60
N CYS A 113 -14.77 -10.21 -7.56
CA CYS A 113 -15.83 -11.07 -8.10
C CYS A 113 -16.75 -11.67 -7.03
N GLY A 114 -16.33 -11.77 -5.76
CA GLY A 114 -17.06 -12.57 -4.77
C GLY A 114 -17.16 -12.00 -3.36
N SER A 115 -16.49 -10.89 -3.02
CA SER A 115 -16.62 -10.33 -1.66
C SER A 115 -17.78 -9.34 -1.56
N THR A 116 -18.70 -9.61 -0.64
CA THR A 116 -19.86 -8.75 -0.33
C THR A 116 -19.51 -7.64 0.67
N ASP A 117 -18.31 -7.64 1.24
CA ASP A 117 -17.95 -6.79 2.37
C ASP A 117 -17.16 -5.55 1.94
N ALA A 118 -17.69 -4.37 2.28
CA ALA A 118 -17.09 -3.08 1.96
C ALA A 118 -15.63 -2.94 2.43
N VAL A 119 -15.28 -3.57 3.55
CA VAL A 119 -13.93 -3.53 4.15
C VAL A 119 -12.89 -4.19 3.23
N ASP A 120 -13.27 -5.21 2.47
CA ASP A 120 -12.34 -5.94 1.60
C ASP A 120 -11.93 -5.06 0.41
N TYR A 121 -12.88 -4.31 -0.16
CA TYR A 121 -12.59 -3.31 -1.19
C TYR A 121 -11.74 -2.15 -0.64
N MET A 122 -11.97 -1.70 0.60
CA MET A 122 -11.21 -0.59 1.21
C MET A 122 -9.73 -0.89 1.37
N ILE A 123 -9.36 -2.16 1.50
CA ILE A 123 -7.97 -2.57 1.73
C ILE A 123 -7.34 -3.05 0.43
N SER A 124 -8.05 -3.89 -0.33
CA SER A 124 -7.49 -4.55 -1.50
C SER A 124 -7.28 -3.59 -2.68
N ALA A 125 -8.25 -2.72 -3.00
CA ALA A 125 -8.14 -1.85 -4.16
C ALA A 125 -7.00 -0.81 -4.06
N PRO A 126 -6.80 -0.12 -2.92
CA PRO A 126 -5.63 0.76 -2.74
C PRO A 126 -4.30 0.02 -2.74
N ALA A 127 -4.24 -1.21 -2.21
CA ALA A 127 -3.02 -2.03 -2.20
C ALA A 127 -2.62 -2.46 -3.61
N HIS A 128 -3.54 -2.99 -4.40
CA HIS A 128 -3.30 -3.34 -5.80
C HIS A 128 -2.98 -2.10 -6.65
N GLY A 129 -3.71 -1.01 -6.43
CA GLY A 129 -3.44 0.26 -7.08
C GLY A 129 -2.01 0.73 -6.82
N ALA A 130 -1.50 0.63 -5.59
CA ALA A 130 -0.12 0.97 -5.26
C ALA A 130 0.91 0.11 -5.99
N VAL A 131 0.68 -1.21 -6.11
CA VAL A 131 1.58 -2.14 -6.82
C VAL A 131 1.58 -1.88 -8.33
N ILE A 132 0.40 -1.74 -8.94
CA ILE A 132 0.27 -1.42 -10.37
C ILE A 132 0.89 -0.06 -10.67
N GLY A 133 0.62 0.93 -9.80
CA GLY A 133 1.21 2.26 -9.90
C GLY A 133 2.73 2.24 -9.79
N ALA A 134 3.29 1.47 -8.85
CA ALA A 134 4.74 1.27 -8.74
C ALA A 134 5.33 0.71 -10.03
N TRP A 135 4.69 -0.33 -10.56
CA TRP A 135 5.13 -0.99 -11.80
C TRP A 135 5.10 -0.04 -13.00
N LEU A 136 4.02 0.75 -13.17
CA LEU A 136 3.95 1.78 -14.21
C LEU A 136 4.99 2.89 -13.98
N GLY A 137 5.26 3.26 -12.73
CA GLY A 137 6.30 4.22 -12.37
C GLY A 137 7.73 3.71 -12.64
N ALA A 138 7.94 2.41 -12.76
CA ALA A 138 9.23 1.84 -13.15
C ALA A 138 9.47 1.90 -14.67
N TRP A 139 8.41 1.94 -15.49
CA TRP A 139 8.50 1.99 -16.95
C TRP A 139 9.35 3.13 -17.52
N PRO A 140 9.26 4.39 -17.04
CA PRO A 140 10.06 5.48 -17.60
C PRO A 140 11.55 5.41 -17.24
N MET A 141 11.98 4.55 -16.30
CA MET A 141 13.37 4.50 -15.85
C MET A 141 14.37 4.01 -16.91
N PRO A 142 14.09 2.94 -17.70
CA PRO A 142 15.01 2.47 -18.73
C PRO A 142 15.10 3.37 -19.96
N LEU A 143 14.13 4.27 -20.14
CA LEU A 143 14.10 5.20 -21.27
C LEU A 143 15.01 6.42 -21.03
N ASP A 144 15.44 6.62 -19.78
CA ASP A 144 16.40 7.61 -19.29
C ASP A 144 16.42 8.91 -20.11
N TRP A 145 15.38 9.73 -19.94
CA TRP A 145 15.34 11.09 -20.51
C TRP A 145 16.23 12.07 -19.74
N GLU A 146 17.23 11.58 -18.99
CA GLU A 146 18.18 12.37 -18.20
C GLU A 146 17.44 13.30 -17.20
N ARG A 147 16.34 12.81 -16.62
CA ARG A 147 15.52 13.58 -15.67
C ARG A 147 15.61 12.99 -14.28
N THR A 148 15.86 13.87 -13.31
CA THR A 148 15.96 13.53 -11.88
C THR A 148 14.71 12.85 -11.30
N TRP A 149 13.53 13.07 -11.88
CA TRP A 149 12.30 12.40 -11.46
C TRP A 149 12.23 10.91 -11.86
N GLN A 150 13.01 10.48 -12.86
CA GLN A 150 13.09 9.08 -13.31
C GLN A 150 13.97 8.22 -12.42
N GLU A 151 14.77 8.83 -11.56
CA GLU A 151 15.72 8.09 -10.74
C GLU A 151 15.03 7.17 -9.72
N TRP A 152 15.70 6.07 -9.39
CA TRP A 152 15.24 5.19 -8.33
C TRP A 152 15.35 5.87 -6.96
N PRO A 153 14.32 5.80 -6.09
CA PRO A 153 12.97 5.24 -6.27
C PRO A 153 11.90 6.32 -6.52
N ILE A 154 12.28 7.51 -6.99
CA ILE A 154 11.41 8.69 -7.11
C ILE A 154 10.22 8.40 -8.02
N SER A 155 10.47 7.97 -9.26
CA SER A 155 9.42 7.67 -10.24
C SER A 155 8.44 6.60 -9.74
N VAL A 156 9.00 5.52 -9.19
CA VAL A 156 8.23 4.39 -8.63
C VAL A 156 7.40 4.84 -7.43
N THR A 157 7.93 5.72 -6.58
CA THR A 157 7.21 6.30 -5.43
C THR A 157 6.00 7.11 -5.88
N TYR A 158 6.15 7.98 -6.89
CA TYR A 158 5.03 8.74 -7.43
C TYR A 158 3.96 7.83 -8.02
N GLY A 159 4.38 6.81 -8.78
CA GLY A 159 3.52 5.77 -9.30
C GLY A 159 2.73 5.07 -8.20
N SER A 160 3.41 4.59 -7.15
CA SER A 160 2.78 3.92 -5.99
C SER A 160 1.75 4.81 -5.31
N VAL A 161 2.06 6.08 -5.05
CA VAL A 161 1.15 7.01 -4.38
C VAL A 161 -0.06 7.33 -5.26
N ALA A 162 0.15 7.62 -6.54
CA ALA A 162 -0.94 7.89 -7.48
C ALA A 162 -1.87 6.68 -7.62
N GLY A 163 -1.30 5.50 -7.82
CA GLY A 163 -2.04 4.24 -7.91
C GLY A 163 -2.82 3.93 -6.63
N HIS A 164 -2.25 4.19 -5.46
CA HIS A 164 -2.95 4.03 -4.17
C HIS A 164 -4.18 4.95 -4.08
N LEU A 165 -4.03 6.23 -4.43
CA LEU A 165 -5.13 7.21 -4.41
C LEU A 165 -6.24 6.84 -5.40
N ILE A 166 -5.88 6.39 -6.60
CA ILE A 166 -6.84 5.87 -7.58
C ILE A 166 -7.57 4.64 -7.02
N GLY A 167 -6.84 3.71 -6.42
CA GLY A 167 -7.42 2.53 -5.77
C GLY A 167 -8.38 2.89 -4.63
N MET A 168 -8.10 3.93 -3.85
CA MET A 168 -9.04 4.47 -2.85
C MET A 168 -10.32 5.01 -3.49
N ALA A 169 -10.20 5.77 -4.58
CA ALA A 169 -11.37 6.30 -5.30
C ALA A 169 -12.23 5.18 -5.89
N ILE A 170 -11.60 4.17 -6.51
CA ILE A 170 -12.27 2.98 -7.05
C ILE A 170 -12.99 2.22 -5.94
N SER A 171 -12.32 2.02 -4.80
CA SER A 171 -12.91 1.36 -3.63
C SER A 171 -14.21 2.03 -3.18
N LEU A 172 -14.17 3.36 -3.01
CA LEU A 172 -15.34 4.15 -2.62
C LEU A 172 -16.46 4.03 -3.66
N ALA A 173 -16.13 4.09 -4.95
CA ALA A 173 -17.10 3.94 -6.03
C ALA A 173 -17.79 2.55 -5.99
N LEU A 174 -17.02 1.48 -5.79
CA LEU A 174 -17.55 0.11 -5.68
C LEU A 174 -18.47 -0.06 -4.47
N ILE A 175 -18.10 0.49 -3.31
CA ILE A 175 -18.92 0.44 -2.09
C ILE A 175 -20.25 1.18 -2.30
N VAL A 176 -20.20 2.37 -2.91
CA VAL A 176 -21.41 3.16 -3.21
C VAL A 176 -22.29 2.43 -4.22
N ALA A 177 -21.71 1.85 -5.28
CA ALA A 177 -22.43 1.09 -6.29
C ALA A 177 -23.12 -0.15 -5.69
N HIS A 178 -22.42 -0.91 -4.86
CA HIS A 178 -22.99 -2.07 -4.14
C HIS A 178 -24.14 -1.67 -3.23
N LYS A 179 -23.98 -0.60 -2.45
CA LYS A 179 -25.05 -0.09 -1.57
C LYS A 179 -26.29 0.35 -2.36
N ARG A 180 -26.11 1.01 -3.51
CA ARG A 180 -27.21 1.42 -4.40
C ARG A 180 -27.93 0.21 -4.98
N ARG A 181 -27.20 -0.82 -5.43
CA ARG A 181 -27.77 -2.06 -5.96
C ARG A 181 -28.54 -2.86 -4.92
N GLY A 182 -28.10 -2.85 -3.66
CA GLY A 182 -28.82 -3.48 -2.56
C GLY A 182 -30.18 -2.81 -2.28
N ARG A 183 -30.25 -1.47 -2.32
CA ARG A 183 -31.51 -0.72 -2.15
C ARG A 183 -32.49 -1.00 -3.28
N ALA A 184 -32.03 -0.98 -4.53
CA ALA A 184 -32.87 -1.24 -5.71
C ALA A 184 -33.44 -2.66 -5.80
N LYS A 185 -32.97 -3.62 -4.97
CA LYS A 185 -33.55 -4.97 -4.86
C LYS A 185 -34.54 -5.11 -3.70
N ALA A 186 -34.60 -4.13 -2.80
CA ALA A 186 -35.48 -4.13 -1.64
C ALA A 186 -36.80 -3.35 -1.90
N ASP A 187 -36.82 -2.54 -2.96
CA ASP A 187 -37.99 -1.86 -3.54
C ASP A 187 -38.64 -2.75 -4.62
#